data_AF-A0A921BCF6-F1
#
_entry.id   AF-A0A921BCF6-F1
#
_cell.length_a   1.000
_cell.length_b   1.000
_cell.length_c   1.000
_cell.angle_alpha   90.00
_cell.angle_beta   90.00
_cell.angle_gamma   90.00
#
_symmetry.space_group_name_H-M   'P 1'
#
loop_
_entity.id
_entity.type
_entity.pdbx_description
1 polymer ?
#
loop_
_entity_poly.entity_id
_entity_poly.type
_entity_poly.pdbx_seq_one_letter_code
_entity_poly.pdbx_strand_id
1 'polypeptide(L)' 'MKPHKLPDSKGHFGKFGGKYVIKTLMPALQELQTLYEQAQKDPNFKEAL' A
#
# COMPACT_ATOMS: atom_id res chain seq x y z
N MET A 1 -2.63 -23.64 -8.11
CA MET A 1 -2.46 -22.20 -8.42
C MET A 1 -1.73 -21.57 -7.24
N LYS A 2 -0.57 -20.92 -7.45
CA LYS A 2 0.17 -20.26 -6.34
C LYS A 2 -0.62 -19.02 -5.91
N PRO A 3 -0.90 -18.81 -4.61
CA PRO A 3 -1.61 -17.61 -4.16
C PRO A 3 -0.81 -16.39 -4.61
N HIS A 4 -1.38 -15.60 -5.51
CA HIS A 4 -0.78 -14.33 -5.90
C HIS A 4 -0.94 -13.39 -4.71
N LYS A 5 0.17 -13.06 -4.06
CA LYS A 5 0.21 -12.03 -3.03
C LYS A 5 -0.02 -10.71 -3.77
N LEU A 6 -1.22 -10.17 -3.63
CA LEU A 6 -1.65 -8.92 -4.26
C LEU A 6 -1.69 -7.79 -3.20
N PRO A 7 -1.39 -6.54 -3.58
CA PRO A 7 -0.75 -6.16 -4.84
C PRO A 7 0.69 -6.69 -4.94
N ASP A 8 1.27 -6.67 -6.15
CA ASP A 8 2.69 -6.94 -6.34
C ASP A 8 3.57 -5.86 -5.67
N SER A 9 4.90 -6.05 -5.68
CA SER A 9 5.84 -5.09 -5.07
C SER A 9 5.83 -3.70 -5.70
N LYS A 10 5.26 -3.55 -6.90
CA LYS A 10 5.09 -2.28 -7.60
C LYS A 10 3.70 -1.67 -7.37
N GLY A 11 2.82 -2.35 -6.63
CA GLY A 11 1.46 -1.90 -6.37
C GLY A 11 0.45 -2.30 -7.46
N HIS A 12 0.76 -3.27 -8.32
CA HIS A 12 -0.18 -3.75 -9.33
C HIS A 12 -1.04 -4.91 -8.84
N PHE A 13 -2.29 -4.88 -9.28
CA PHE A 13 -3.25 -5.98 -9.23
C PHE A 13 -3.38 -6.57 -10.63
N GLY A 14 -2.50 -7.52 -10.96
CA GLY A 14 -2.38 -8.01 -12.34
C GLY A 14 -1.92 -6.90 -13.28
N LYS A 15 -2.76 -6.52 -14.26
CA LYS A 15 -2.46 -5.46 -15.24
C LYS A 15 -2.85 -4.04 -14.79
N PHE A 16 -3.43 -3.89 -13.61
CA PHE A 16 -3.98 -2.63 -13.11
C PHE A 16 -3.22 -2.16 -11.86
N GLY A 17 -3.31 -0.88 -11.52
CA GLY A 17 -2.65 -0.32 -10.32
C GLY A 17 -1.32 0.34 -10.64
N GLY A 18 -0.36 0.28 -9.71
CA GLY A 18 0.90 1.01 -9.79
C GLY A 18 0.77 2.46 -9.30
N LYS A 19 1.86 3.23 -9.43
CA LYS A 19 1.93 4.62 -8.95
C LYS A 19 2.22 5.57 -10.11
N TYR A 20 1.17 6.12 -10.72
CA TYR A 20 1.25 7.10 -11.81
C TYR A 20 1.01 8.52 -11.28
N VAL A 21 1.99 9.06 -10.56
CA VAL A 21 1.90 10.39 -9.96
C VAL A 21 3.18 11.18 -10.21
N ILE A 22 3.13 12.49 -10.00
CA ILE A 22 4.30 13.37 -10.12
C ILE A 22 5.38 13.02 -9.08
N LYS A 23 6.65 13.18 -9.43
CA LYS A 23 7.80 12.84 -8.57
C LYS A 23 7.74 13.51 -7.20
N THR A 24 7.20 14.73 -7.13
CA THR A 24 7.07 15.49 -5.88
C THR A 24 6.10 14.84 -4.88
N LEU A 25 5.18 13.97 -5.33
CA LEU A 25 4.27 13.22 -4.46
C LEU A 25 4.85 11.90 -3.96
N MET A 26 5.96 11.42 -4.54
CA MET A 26 6.59 10.16 -4.13
C MET A 26 6.91 10.09 -2.63
N PRO A 27 7.52 11.12 -1.99
CA PRO A 27 7.88 11.06 -0.58
C PRO A 27 6.65 10.93 0.33
N ALA A 28 5.61 11.74 0.08
CA ALA A 28 4.38 11.72 0.87
C ALA A 28 3.66 10.36 0.78
N LEU A 29 3.65 9.73 -0.39
CA LEU A 29 3.07 8.40 -0.57
C LEU A 29 3.89 7.30 0.12
N GLN A 30 5.21 7.42 0.18
CA GLN A 30 6.07 6.49 0.90
C GLN A 30 5.86 6.60 2.41
N GLU A 31 5.75 7.81 2.93
CA GLU A 31 5.44 8.07 4.34
C GLU A 31 4.07 7.50 4.70
N LEU A 32 3.04 7.81 3.90
CA LEU A 32 1.70 7.27 4.10
C LEU A 32 1.69 5.74 4.08
N GLN A 33 2.37 5.11 3.12
CA GLN A 33 2.46 3.65 3.05
C GLN A 33 3.10 3.07 4.31
N THR A 34 4.19 3.69 4.80
CA THR A 34 4.89 3.27 6.02
C THR A 34 3.99 3.36 7.25
N LEU A 35 3.32 4.51 7.43
CA LEU A 35 2.39 4.73 8.54
C LEU A 35 1.21 3.76 8.49
N TYR A 36 0.65 3.53 7.30
CA TYR A 36 -0.44 2.58 7.12
C TYR A 36 -0.01 1.14 7.45
N GLU A 37 1.17 0.70 7.02
CA GLU A 37 1.69 -0.64 7.34
C GLU A 37 1.92 -0.85 8.85
N GLN A 38 2.24 0.23 9.57
CA GLN A 38 2.34 0.23 11.03
C GLN A 38 0.94 0.20 11.67
N ALA A 39 0.06 1.10 11.25
CA ALA A 39 -1.31 1.22 11.76
C ALA A 39 -2.14 -0.06 11.50
N GLN A 40 -1.96 -0.71 10.35
CA GLN A 40 -2.62 -1.98 10.04
C GLN A 40 -2.26 -3.10 11.04
N LYS A 41 -1.15 -2.98 11.77
CA LYS A 41 -0.77 -3.95 12.82
C LYS A 41 -1.31 -3.57 14.20
N ASP A 42 -1.75 -2.33 14.38
CA ASP A 42 -2.35 -1.84 15.61
C ASP A 42 -3.79 -2.38 15.76
N PRO A 43 -4.11 -3.13 16.83
CA PRO A 43 -5.47 -3.59 17.10
C PRO A 43 -6.48 -2.45 17.23
N ASN A 44 -6.10 -1.33 17.83
CA ASN A 44 -7.00 -0.19 18.04
C ASN A 44 -7.39 0.46 16.71
N PHE A 45 -6.48 0.45 15.74
CA PHE A 45 -6.76 0.95 14.39
C PHE A 45 -7.75 0.05 13.64
N LYS A 46 -7.70 -1.27 13.86
CA LYS A 46 -8.63 -2.23 13.25
C LYS A 46 -10.04 -2.16 13.83
N GLU A 47 -10.18 -1.83 15.11
CA GLU A 47 -11.49 -1.69 15.75
C GLU A 47 -12.27 -0.46 15.26
N ALA A 48 -11.60 0.52 14.66
CA ALA A 48 -12.19 1.76 14.15
C ALA A 48 -12.58 1.73 12.65
N LEU A 49 -12.37 0.60 11.96
CA LEU A 49 -12.60 0.41 10.52
C LEU A 49 -13.85 -0.44 10.25
#